data_AF-F8P581-F1
#
_entry.id   AF-F8P581-F1
#
_cell.length_a   1.000
_cell.length_b   1.000
_cell.length_c   1.000
_cell.angle_alpha   90.00
_cell.angle_beta   90.00
_cell.angle_gamma   90.00
#
_symmetry.space_group_name_H-M   'P 1'
#
loop_
_entity.id
_entity.type
_entity.pdbx_description
1 polymer ?
#
loop_
_entity_poly.entity_id
_entity_poly.type
_entity_poly.pdbx_seq_one_letter_code
_entity_poly.pdbx_strand_id
1 'polypeptide(L)' 'LMLSPIPAGPWQDILVDFTTDLPKSNGYNLVIVVVDCFSKEVVFIHSHQ' A
#
# COMPACT_ATOMS: atom_id res chain seq x y z
N LEU A 1 -15.11 -5.56 6.59
CA LEU A 1 -13.71 -6.01 6.71
C LEU A 1 -13.74 -7.34 7.44
N MET A 2 -13.53 -8.45 6.73
CA MET A 2 -13.42 -9.75 7.40
C MET A 2 -12.12 -9.76 8.22
N LEU A 3 -12.18 -10.36 9.42
CA LEU A 3 -10.99 -10.70 10.18
C LEU A 3 -10.19 -11.72 9.35
N SER A 4 -9.24 -11.24 8.54
CA SER A 4 -8.24 -12.13 7.96
C SER A 4 -7.41 -12.67 9.12
N PRO A 5 -7.17 -13.98 9.20
CA PRO A 5 -6.18 -14.50 10.14
C PRO A 5 -4.85 -13.76 9.93
N ILE A 6 -4.15 -13.49 11.04
CA ILE A 6 -2.83 -12.85 10.98
C ILE A 6 -1.90 -13.79 10.20
N PRO A 7 -1.12 -13.31 9.22
CA PRO A 7 -0.21 -14.16 8.44
C PRO A 7 0.83 -14.84 9.32
N ALA A 8 1.48 -15.91 8.84
CA ALA A 8 2.46 -16.64 9.64
C ALA A 8 3.84 -15.96 9.70
N GLY A 9 4.09 -14.98 8.84
CA GLY A 9 5.32 -14.20 8.85
C GLY A 9 5.24 -12.93 8.00
N PRO A 10 6.29 -12.10 8.06
CA PRO A 10 6.36 -10.85 7.31
C PRO A 10 6.20 -11.06 5.81
N TRP A 11 5.49 -10.14 5.15
CA TRP A 11 5.35 -10.04 3.69
C TRP A 11 4.66 -11.22 3.00
N GLN A 12 3.98 -12.10 3.76
CA GLN A 12 3.23 -13.22 3.19
C GLN A 12 1.86 -12.79 2.64
N ASP A 13 1.19 -11.86 3.34
CA ASP A 13 -0.04 -11.22 2.86
C ASP A 13 0.15 -9.72 2.90
N ILE A 14 -0.31 -9.04 1.84
CA ILE A 14 -0.24 -7.58 1.74
C ILE A 14 -1.62 -7.00 1.46
N LEU A 15 -1.87 -5.81 2.00
CA LEU A 15 -2.95 -4.93 1.53
C LEU A 15 -2.35 -3.87 0.63
N VAL A 16 -3.05 -3.58 -0.45
CA VAL A 16 -2.67 -2.54 -1.40
C VAL A 16 -3.83 -1.57 -1.54
N ASP A 17 -3.52 -0.28 -1.41
CA ASP A 17 -4.45 0.80 -1.67
C ASP A 17 -3.85 1.79 -2.68
N PHE A 18 -4.72 2.38 -3.49
CA PHE A 18 -4.36 3.31 -4.56
C PHE A 18 -5.05 4.64 -4.31
N THR A 19 -4.27 5.65 -3.97
CA THR A 19 -4.76 7.03 -3.93
C THR A 19 -4.47 7.70 -5.27
N THR A 20 -5.48 7.72 -6.14
CA THR A 20 -5.43 8.32 -7.48
C THR A 20 -5.81 9.81 -7.46
N ASP A 21 -5.73 10.46 -8.63
CA ASP A 21 -6.25 11.80 -8.87
C ASP A 21 -5.67 12.90 -7.97
N LEU A 22 -4.43 12.71 -7.51
CA LEU A 22 -3.72 13.72 -6.73
C LEU A 22 -3.24 14.87 -7.62
N PRO A 23 -3.16 16.10 -7.10
CA PRO A 23 -2.41 17.17 -7.75
C PRO A 23 -0.98 16.70 -8.06
N LYS A 24 -0.49 17.00 -9.27
CA LYS A 24 0.86 16.60 -9.67
C LYS A 24 1.92 17.21 -8.75
N SER A 25 2.78 16.36 -8.19
CA SER A 25 3.97 16.74 -7.43
C SER A 25 5.18 16.03 -8.03
N ASN A 26 6.15 16.79 -8.53
CA ASN A 26 7.33 16.27 -9.26
C ASN A 26 6.98 15.26 -10.37
N GLY A 27 5.84 15.46 -11.04
CA GLY A 27 5.37 14.59 -12.12
C GLY A 27 4.54 13.37 -11.67
N TYR A 28 4.44 13.11 -10.37
CA TYR A 28 3.64 12.01 -9.80
C TYR A 28 2.24 12.49 -9.39
N ASN A 29 1.22 11.67 -9.60
CA ASN A 29 -0.19 11.96 -9.27
C ASN A 29 -0.91 10.75 -8.64
N LEU A 30 -0.16 9.71 -8.26
CA LEU A 30 -0.65 8.48 -7.68
C LEU A 30 0.28 8.08 -6.53
N VAL A 31 -0.32 7.73 -5.40
CA VAL A 31 0.38 7.06 -4.29
C VAL A 31 -0.16 5.64 -4.16
N ILE A 32 0.74 4.66 -4.22
CA ILE A 32 0.43 3.26 -3.89
C ILE A 32 0.93 3.02 -2.47
N VAL A 33 0.04 2.50 -1.63
CA VAL A 33 0.35 2.11 -0.26
C VAL A 33 0.32 0.60 -0.19
N VAL A 34 1.46 -0.02 0.14
CA VAL A 34 1.57 -1.45 0.38
C VAL A 34 1.80 -1.67 1.87
N VAL A 35 0.93 -2.46 2.49
CA VAL A 35 0.99 -2.76 3.92
C VAL A 35 1.24 -4.24 4.11
N ASP A 36 2.29 -4.61 4.85
CA ASP A 36 2.46 -5.98 5.32
C ASP A 36 1.43 -6.28 6.41
N CYS A 37 0.58 -7.29 6.18
CA CYS A 37 -0.49 -7.65 7.11
C CYS A 37 0.04 -8.21 8.45
N PHE A 38 1.26 -8.76 8.46
CA PHE A 38 1.87 -9.32 9.67
C PHE A 38 2.49 -8.22 10.54
N SER A 39 3.50 -7.51 10.05
CA SER A 39 4.27 -6.52 10.82
C SER A 39 3.62 -5.14 10.89
N LYS A 40 2.66 -4.84 9.99
CA LYS A 40 2.13 -3.49 9.73
C LYS A 40 3.15 -2.51 9.18
N GLU A 41 4.29 -3.00 8.66
CA GLU A 41 5.20 -2.16 7.86
C GLU A 41 4.51 -1.65 6.60
N VAL A 42 4.84 -0.41 6.22
CA VAL A 42 4.22 0.30 5.09
C VAL A 42 5.27 0.77 4.12
N VAL A 43 5.06 0.50 2.84
CA VAL A 43 5.86 1.02 1.74
C VAL A 43 4.98 1.96 0.90
N PHE A 44 5.49 3.18 0.71
CA PHE A 44 4.87 4.18 -0.16
C PHE A 44 5.62 4.24 -1.49
N ILE A 45 4.88 4.17 -2.59
CA ILE A 45 5.42 4.27 -3.94
C ILE A 45 4.75 5.45 -4.64
N HIS A 46 5.54 6.41 -5.09
CA HIS A 46 5.07 7.48 -5.96
C HIS A 46 5.04 6.97 -7.40
N SER A 47 3.88 7.06 -8.05
CA SER A 47 3.70 6.69 -9.46
C SER A 47 3.02 7.81 -10.25
N HIS A 48 3.20 7.75 -11.56
CA HIS A 48 2.34 8.42 -12.52
C HIS A 48 1.31 7.40 -13.00
N GLN A 49 0.15 7.87 -13.45
CA GLN A 49 -0.82 7.05 -14.17
C GLN A 49 -0.41 6.87 -15.63
#